data_AF-A0A834ZI98-F1
#
_entry.id   AF-A0A834ZI98-F1
#
_cell.length_a   1.000
_cell.length_b   1.000
_cell.length_c   1.000
_cell.angle_alpha   90.00
_cell.angle_beta   90.00
_cell.angle_gamma   90.00
#
_symmetry.space_group_name_H-M   'P 1'
#
loop_
_entity.id
_entity.type
_entity.pdbx_description
1 polymer ?
#
loop_
_entity_poly.entity_id
_entity_poly.type
_entity_poly.pdbx_seq_one_letter_code
_entity_poly.pdbx_strand_id
1 'polypeptide(L)'
;MEGGGNLDAAIESLLNVEKQMRLAEDVAGTKKAVMDIIQLCFQARAWKTLNDQIVLLSKRRGQLKQAVAAMVQQAMEYINETPNIETRIELIKTLNNVSAGKIYVEIERARLIKKLAKIKEEQGLIAEAADLMQEIAVSVDWPVETFGAMAKTEKIAFILEQVRLCLDRQDYVRAQILSRKISPRVFDTDTLKEKKKPKEGDNVVEEAPADIPSLLELKRIYYELMIRFVSLCRTMSLNRII
;
A
#
# COMPACT_ATOMS: atom_id res chain seq x y z
N MET A 1 -10.79 -34.64 10.22
CA MET A 1 -11.28 -33.46 9.48
C MET A 1 -12.54 -32.92 10.16
N GLU A 2 -12.46 -32.48 11.43
CA GLU A 2 -13.64 -32.03 12.22
C GLU A 2 -13.63 -30.53 12.55
N GLY A 3 -12.58 -29.78 12.16
CA GLY A 3 -12.47 -28.35 12.49
C GLY A 3 -13.09 -27.38 11.48
N GLY A 4 -13.40 -27.83 10.25
CA GLY A 4 -13.92 -26.95 9.18
C GLY A 4 -15.39 -26.56 9.39
N GLY A 5 -16.24 -27.51 9.77
CA GLY A 5 -17.68 -27.25 9.94
C GLY A 5 -18.02 -26.29 11.09
N ASN A 6 -17.18 -26.21 12.12
CA ASN A 6 -17.37 -25.26 13.21
C ASN A 6 -16.92 -23.84 12.81
N LEU A 7 -15.89 -23.72 11.96
CA LEU A 7 -15.45 -22.44 11.42
C LEU A 7 -16.52 -21.83 10.52
N ASP A 8 -17.04 -22.60 9.57
CA ASP A 8 -18.05 -22.10 8.63
C ASP A 8 -19.34 -21.70 9.35
N ALA A 9 -19.79 -22.49 10.34
CA ALA A 9 -20.95 -22.14 11.17
C ALA A 9 -20.70 -20.87 12.01
N ALA A 10 -19.50 -20.69 12.56
CA ALA A 10 -19.14 -19.49 13.31
C ALA A 10 -19.09 -18.25 12.39
N ILE A 11 -18.54 -18.39 11.18
CA ILE A 11 -18.53 -17.33 10.17
C ILE A 11 -19.97 -16.97 9.77
N GLU A 12 -20.83 -17.94 9.50
CA GLU A 12 -22.24 -17.68 9.17
C GLU A 12 -22.98 -16.95 10.30
N SER A 13 -22.74 -17.34 11.56
CA SER A 13 -23.28 -16.63 12.73
C SER A 13 -22.83 -15.17 12.77
N LEU A 14 -21.53 -14.90 12.60
CA LEU A 14 -21.01 -13.55 12.57
C LEU A 14 -21.46 -12.75 11.34
N LEU A 15 -21.66 -13.39 10.18
CA LEU A 15 -22.22 -12.74 9.00
C LEU A 15 -23.68 -12.32 9.20
N ASN A 16 -24.44 -13.07 10.01
CA ASN A 16 -25.78 -12.68 10.42
C ASN A 16 -25.76 -11.50 11.39
N VAL A 17 -24.84 -11.50 12.37
CA VAL A 17 -24.64 -10.36 13.27
C VAL A 17 -24.23 -9.13 12.47
N GLU A 18 -23.23 -9.24 11.58
CA GLU A 18 -22.80 -8.16 10.69
C GLU A 18 -23.98 -7.58 9.90
N LYS A 19 -24.85 -8.44 9.35
CA LYS A 19 -26.04 -8.01 8.62
C LYS A 19 -27.01 -7.22 9.52
N GLN A 20 -27.24 -7.67 10.75
CA GLN A 20 -28.10 -6.98 11.71
C GLN A 20 -27.53 -5.62 12.11
N MET A 21 -26.25 -5.57 12.49
CA MET A 21 -25.57 -4.33 12.89
C MET A 21 -25.50 -3.31 11.75
N ARG A 22 -25.29 -3.79 10.52
CA ARG A 22 -25.28 -2.95 9.32
C ARG A 22 -26.67 -2.37 9.00
N LEU A 23 -27.73 -3.15 9.18
CA LEU A 23 -29.11 -2.67 9.02
C LEU A 23 -29.51 -1.70 10.15
N ALA A 24 -28.90 -1.84 11.32
CA ALA A 24 -29.07 -0.92 12.45
C ALA A 24 -28.19 0.35 12.36
N GLU A 25 -27.42 0.51 11.28
CA GLU A 25 -26.44 1.59 11.09
C GLU A 25 -25.39 1.72 12.21
N ASP A 26 -25.19 0.65 12.99
CA ASP A 26 -24.14 0.60 14.01
C ASP A 26 -22.78 0.36 13.36
N VAL A 27 -22.04 1.46 13.18
CA VAL A 27 -20.71 1.47 12.60
C VAL A 27 -19.70 0.68 13.45
N ALA A 28 -19.77 0.80 14.78
CA ALA A 28 -18.83 0.14 15.68
C ALA A 28 -19.09 -1.37 15.72
N GLY A 29 -20.36 -1.76 15.82
CA GLY A 29 -20.79 -3.16 15.75
C GLY A 29 -20.44 -3.82 14.42
N THR A 30 -20.69 -3.14 13.30
CA THR A 30 -20.35 -3.66 11.95
C THR A 30 -18.84 -3.81 11.79
N LYS A 31 -18.04 -2.82 12.20
CA LYS A 31 -16.59 -2.90 12.17
C LYS A 31 -16.09 -4.09 12.99
N LYS A 32 -16.59 -4.25 14.22
CA LYS A 32 -16.20 -5.36 15.11
C LYS A 32 -16.55 -6.72 14.51
N ALA A 33 -17.78 -6.90 14.02
CA ALA A 33 -18.20 -8.16 13.41
C ALA A 33 -17.33 -8.54 12.20
N VAL A 34 -16.99 -7.57 11.34
CA VAL A 34 -16.09 -7.78 10.20
C VAL A 34 -14.67 -8.15 10.66
N MET A 35 -14.15 -7.47 11.69
CA MET A 35 -12.84 -7.76 12.26
C MET A 35 -12.79 -9.15 12.91
N ASP A 36 -13.85 -9.55 13.61
CA ASP A 36 -13.97 -10.86 14.26
C ASP A 36 -14.02 -12.00 13.23
N ILE A 37 -14.72 -11.81 12.10
CA ILE A 37 -14.76 -12.79 10.99
C ILE A 37 -13.34 -13.03 10.45
N ILE A 38 -12.61 -11.95 10.20
CA ILE A 38 -11.23 -12.01 9.69
C ILE A 38 -10.29 -12.66 10.71
N GLN A 39 -10.43 -12.31 11.99
CA GLN A 39 -9.62 -12.87 13.06
C GLN A 39 -9.87 -14.36 13.24
N LEU A 40 -11.12 -14.83 13.15
CA LEU A 40 -11.43 -16.27 13.20
C LEU A 40 -10.80 -17.04 12.04
N CYS A 41 -10.89 -16.51 10.82
CA CYS A 41 -10.27 -17.13 9.64
C CYS A 41 -8.74 -17.21 9.81
N PHE A 42 -8.14 -16.16 10.38
CA PHE A 42 -6.71 -16.11 10.68
C PHE A 42 -6.29 -17.11 11.76
N GLN A 43 -7.03 -17.20 12.88
CA GLN A 43 -6.77 -18.16 13.97
C GLN A 43 -6.88 -19.61 13.50
N ALA A 44 -7.82 -19.91 12.62
CA ALA A 44 -7.97 -21.23 12.01
C ALA A 44 -6.92 -21.51 10.91
N ARG A 45 -6.06 -20.53 10.57
CA ARG A 45 -5.10 -20.57 9.46
C ARG A 45 -5.74 -20.90 8.11
N ALA A 46 -7.02 -20.57 7.95
CA ALA A 46 -7.82 -20.85 6.76
C ALA A 46 -7.71 -19.68 5.75
N TRP A 47 -6.52 -19.52 5.16
CA TRP A 47 -6.20 -18.37 4.29
C TRP A 47 -7.07 -18.25 3.03
N LYS A 48 -7.51 -19.37 2.47
CA LYS A 48 -8.44 -19.39 1.32
C LYS A 48 -9.81 -18.83 1.73
N THR A 49 -10.35 -19.34 2.83
CA THR A 49 -11.61 -18.86 3.41
C THR A 49 -11.51 -17.38 3.78
N LEU A 50 -10.37 -16.93 4.33
CA LEU A 50 -10.12 -15.51 4.61
C LEU A 50 -10.25 -14.65 3.34
N ASN A 51 -9.59 -15.06 2.24
CA ASN A 51 -9.65 -14.34 0.97
C ASN A 51 -11.09 -14.28 0.43
N ASP A 52 -11.83 -15.38 0.49
CA ASP A 52 -13.22 -15.45 0.05
C ASP A 52 -14.12 -14.53 0.87
N GLN A 53 -13.96 -14.50 2.20
CA GLN A 53 -14.71 -13.61 3.08
C GLN A 53 -14.38 -12.13 2.83
N ILE A 54 -13.10 -11.80 2.60
CA ILE A 54 -12.67 -10.43 2.25
C ILE A 54 -13.37 -9.97 0.96
N VAL A 55 -13.38 -10.82 -0.08
CA VAL A 55 -14.04 -10.51 -1.35
C VAL A 55 -15.56 -10.38 -1.14
N LEU A 56 -16.18 -11.29 -0.40
CA LEU A 56 -17.61 -11.30 -0.13
C LEU A 56 -18.06 -10.01 0.60
N LEU A 57 -17.39 -9.67 1.70
CA LEU A 57 -17.70 -8.48 2.50
C LEU A 57 -17.47 -7.20 1.71
N SER A 58 -16.45 -7.17 0.84
CA SER A 58 -16.14 -6.01 0.01
C SER A 58 -17.15 -5.73 -1.11
N LYS A 59 -17.81 -6.77 -1.64
CA LYS A 59 -18.81 -6.69 -2.71
C LYS A 59 -20.25 -6.57 -2.19
N ARG A 60 -20.45 -6.69 -0.87
CA ARG A 60 -21.76 -6.65 -0.23
C ARG A 60 -22.40 -5.26 -0.41
N ARG A 61 -23.63 -5.22 -0.96
CA ARG A 61 -24.35 -3.97 -1.22
C ARG A 61 -24.72 -3.27 0.09
N GLY A 62 -24.34 -2.00 0.20
CA GLY A 62 -24.61 -1.19 1.40
C GLY A 62 -23.67 -1.47 2.56
N GLN A 63 -22.45 -1.96 2.29
CA GLN A 63 -21.43 -2.08 3.32
C GLN A 63 -20.85 -0.70 3.69
N LEU A 64 -20.56 -0.52 4.99
CA LEU A 64 -19.99 0.72 5.50
C LEU A 64 -18.52 0.87 5.08
N LYS A 65 -18.15 2.05 4.56
CA LYS A 65 -16.78 2.35 4.10
C LYS A 65 -15.75 2.12 5.22
N GLN A 66 -16.08 2.52 6.45
CA GLN A 66 -15.21 2.36 7.61
C GLN A 66 -14.97 0.90 7.99
N ALA A 67 -15.97 0.02 7.80
CA ALA A 67 -15.82 -1.40 8.04
C ALA A 67 -14.88 -2.04 7.00
N VAL A 68 -15.01 -1.65 5.72
CA VAL A 68 -14.10 -2.11 4.65
C VAL A 68 -12.67 -1.63 4.88
N ALA A 69 -12.47 -0.37 5.30
CA ALA A 69 -11.14 0.15 5.61
C ALA A 69 -10.49 -0.62 6.77
N ALA A 70 -11.22 -0.81 7.88
CA ALA A 70 -10.74 -1.59 9.02
C ALA A 70 -10.40 -3.04 8.66
N MET A 71 -11.24 -3.66 7.83
CA MET A 71 -11.03 -5.00 7.29
C MET A 71 -9.70 -5.12 6.53
N VAL A 72 -9.41 -4.16 5.65
CA VAL A 72 -8.17 -4.13 4.85
C VAL A 72 -6.96 -3.88 5.74
N GLN A 73 -7.05 -2.93 6.68
CA GLN A 73 -5.96 -2.61 7.62
C GLN A 73 -5.58 -3.81 8.48
N GLN A 74 -6.55 -4.52 9.06
CA GLN A 74 -6.28 -5.73 9.84
C GLN A 74 -5.68 -6.85 8.98
N ALA A 75 -6.21 -7.05 7.76
CA ALA A 75 -5.66 -8.05 6.86
C ALA A 75 -4.22 -7.73 6.43
N MET A 76 -3.83 -6.45 6.39
CA MET A 76 -2.45 -6.04 6.10
C MET A 76 -1.45 -6.46 7.18
N GLU A 77 -1.86 -6.49 8.45
CA GLU A 77 -1.02 -6.95 9.56
C GLU A 77 -0.67 -8.43 9.41
N TYR A 78 -1.65 -9.24 9.00
CA TYR A 78 -1.49 -10.68 8.82
C TYR A 78 -0.57 -11.08 7.67
N ILE A 79 -0.29 -10.18 6.72
CA ILE A 79 0.63 -10.45 5.61
C ILE A 79 2.01 -10.87 6.12
N ASN A 80 2.49 -10.25 7.21
CA ASN A 80 3.81 -10.56 7.75
C ASN A 80 3.85 -11.92 8.47
N GLU A 81 2.71 -12.38 9.00
CA GLU A 81 2.55 -13.64 9.76
C GLU A 81 2.24 -14.85 8.85
N THR A 82 2.13 -14.63 7.54
CA THR A 82 1.90 -15.72 6.58
C THR A 82 3.08 -16.71 6.55
N PRO A 83 2.81 -18.03 6.60
CA PRO A 83 3.84 -19.06 6.62
C PRO A 83 4.53 -19.26 5.26
N ASN A 84 3.81 -19.01 4.17
CA ASN A 84 4.27 -19.28 2.80
C ASN A 84 4.26 -18.01 1.94
N ILE A 85 5.25 -17.86 1.06
CA ILE A 85 5.35 -16.76 0.10
C ILE A 85 4.16 -16.76 -0.87
N GLU A 86 3.69 -17.92 -1.30
CA GLU A 86 2.53 -18.03 -2.20
C GLU A 86 1.24 -17.50 -1.56
N THR A 87 0.96 -17.90 -0.32
CA THR A 87 -0.19 -17.42 0.45
C THR A 87 -0.11 -15.91 0.70
N ARG A 88 1.10 -15.40 0.92
CA ARG A 88 1.36 -13.95 1.02
C ARG A 88 0.99 -13.23 -0.26
N ILE A 89 1.42 -13.73 -1.41
CA ILE A 89 1.11 -13.15 -2.72
C ILE A 89 -0.40 -13.20 -3.00
N GLU A 90 -1.07 -14.31 -2.67
CA GLU A 90 -2.50 -14.47 -2.88
C GLU A 90 -3.34 -13.50 -2.04
N LEU A 91 -2.99 -13.33 -0.76
CA LEU A 91 -3.62 -12.35 0.13
C LEU A 91 -3.40 -10.92 -0.37
N ILE A 92 -2.18 -10.56 -0.77
CA ILE A 92 -1.88 -9.23 -1.32
C ILE A 92 -2.67 -8.97 -2.60
N LYS A 93 -2.75 -9.93 -3.53
CA LYS A 93 -3.55 -9.81 -4.76
C LYS A 93 -5.03 -9.61 -4.44
N THR A 94 -5.55 -10.34 -3.47
CA THR A 94 -6.95 -10.23 -3.04
C THR A 94 -7.24 -8.84 -2.47
N LEU A 95 -6.38 -8.34 -1.58
CA LEU A 95 -6.51 -7.00 -1.01
C LEU A 95 -6.33 -5.89 -2.06
N ASN A 96 -5.46 -6.08 -3.05
CA ASN A 96 -5.29 -5.15 -4.16
C ASN A 96 -6.55 -5.06 -5.03
N ASN A 97 -7.18 -6.20 -5.34
CA ASN A 97 -8.45 -6.25 -6.07
C ASN A 97 -9.59 -5.61 -5.29
N VAL A 98 -9.62 -5.80 -3.97
CA VAL A 98 -10.66 -5.23 -3.10
C VAL A 98 -10.51 -3.73 -2.89
N SER A 99 -9.28 -3.22 -2.90
CA SER A 99 -8.97 -1.79 -2.80
C SER A 99 -9.05 -1.04 -4.14
N ALA A 100 -9.06 -1.76 -5.27
CA ALA A 100 -9.23 -1.17 -6.59
C ALA A 100 -10.53 -0.35 -6.69
N GLY A 101 -10.41 0.92 -7.09
CA GLY A 101 -11.56 1.80 -7.30
C GLY A 101 -12.18 2.38 -6.02
N LYS A 102 -11.56 2.21 -4.84
CA LYS A 102 -12.01 2.78 -3.58
C LYS A 102 -11.05 3.84 -3.08
N ILE A 103 -11.42 5.11 -3.27
CA ILE A 103 -10.61 6.29 -2.91
C ILE A 103 -10.17 6.28 -1.43
N TYR A 104 -11.00 5.74 -0.54
CA TYR A 104 -10.75 5.72 0.91
C TYR A 104 -9.78 4.63 1.40
N VAL A 105 -9.26 3.77 0.51
CA VAL A 105 -8.25 2.73 0.84
C VAL A 105 -7.05 2.75 -0.12
N GLU A 106 -6.81 3.89 -0.78
CA GLU A 106 -5.72 4.01 -1.75
C GLU A 106 -4.34 4.01 -1.08
N ILE A 107 -4.23 4.46 0.18
CA ILE A 107 -2.98 4.44 0.94
C ILE A 107 -2.58 2.98 1.25
N GLU A 108 -3.54 2.19 1.72
CA GLU A 108 -3.38 0.76 1.95
C GLU A 108 -2.99 0.04 0.66
N ARG A 109 -3.66 0.37 -0.46
CA ARG A 109 -3.30 -0.15 -1.80
C ARG A 109 -1.85 0.16 -2.16
N ALA A 110 -1.39 1.39 -1.95
CA ALA A 110 -0.01 1.79 -2.19
C ALA A 110 1.01 0.97 -1.41
N ARG A 111 0.75 0.75 -0.12
CA ARG A 111 1.60 -0.07 0.76
C ARG A 111 1.59 -1.55 0.35
N LEU A 112 0.43 -2.07 -0.06
CA LEU A 112 0.28 -3.44 -0.56
C LEU A 112 1.09 -3.68 -1.85
N ILE A 113 0.99 -2.76 -2.81
CA ILE A 113 1.74 -2.85 -4.07
C ILE A 113 3.25 -2.73 -3.81
N LYS A 114 3.69 -1.86 -2.89
CA LYS A 114 5.10 -1.79 -2.49
C LYS A 114 5.61 -3.14 -1.93
N LYS A 115 4.82 -3.79 -1.06
CA LYS A 115 5.15 -5.13 -0.52
C LYS A 115 5.20 -6.17 -1.64
N LEU A 116 4.24 -6.15 -2.58
CA LEU A 116 4.21 -7.08 -3.71
C LEU A 116 5.41 -6.90 -4.64
N ALA A 117 5.77 -5.65 -4.95
CA ALA A 117 6.92 -5.32 -5.78
C ALA A 117 8.23 -5.84 -5.17
N LYS A 118 8.41 -5.68 -3.85
CA LYS A 118 9.58 -6.24 -3.15
C LYS A 118 9.68 -7.76 -3.26
N ILE A 119 8.56 -8.47 -3.10
CA ILE A 119 8.53 -9.94 -3.27
C ILE A 119 8.90 -10.33 -4.72
N LYS A 120 8.40 -9.58 -5.71
CA LYS A 120 8.71 -9.80 -7.13
C LYS A 120 10.16 -9.49 -7.46
N GLU A 121 10.73 -8.46 -6.84
CA GLU A 121 12.15 -8.12 -6.95
C GLU A 121 13.04 -9.22 -6.37
N GLU A 122 12.70 -9.76 -5.19
CA GLU A 122 13.40 -10.91 -4.58
C GLU A 122 13.32 -12.18 -5.46
N GLN A 123 12.27 -12.31 -6.28
CA GLN A 123 12.13 -13.38 -7.29
C GLN A 123 12.89 -13.09 -8.60
N GLY A 124 13.58 -11.96 -8.71
CA GLY A 124 14.28 -11.53 -9.93
C GLY A 124 13.37 -10.97 -11.03
N LEU A 125 12.07 -10.81 -10.76
CA LEU A 125 11.07 -10.28 -11.70
C LEU A 125 11.00 -8.74 -11.64
N ILE A 126 12.14 -8.09 -11.89
CA ILE A 126 12.29 -6.62 -11.79
C ILE A 126 11.33 -5.89 -12.75
N ALA A 127 11.11 -6.44 -13.95
CA ALA A 127 10.21 -5.85 -14.94
C ALA A 127 8.76 -5.78 -14.44
N GLU A 128 8.25 -6.89 -13.87
CA GLU A 128 6.91 -6.95 -13.29
C GLU A 128 6.78 -6.07 -12.05
N ALA A 129 7.81 -6.05 -11.19
CA ALA A 129 7.84 -5.18 -10.02
C ALA A 129 7.74 -3.70 -10.39
N ALA A 130 8.46 -3.28 -11.45
CA ALA A 130 8.40 -1.92 -11.97
C ALA A 130 7.01 -1.59 -12.54
N ASP A 131 6.41 -2.49 -13.33
CA ASP A 131 5.08 -2.26 -13.91
C ASP A 131 3.99 -2.18 -12.83
N LEU A 132 4.06 -3.02 -11.79
CA LEU A 132 3.15 -2.97 -10.63
C LEU A 132 3.26 -1.65 -9.87
N MET A 133 4.49 -1.17 -9.59
CA MET A 133 4.66 0.12 -8.91
C MET A 133 4.20 1.30 -9.77
N GLN A 134 4.26 1.19 -11.10
CA GLN A 134 3.79 2.23 -12.02
C GLN A 134 2.26 2.32 -12.12
N GLU A 135 1.53 1.23 -11.83
CA GLU A 135 0.07 1.23 -11.78
C GLU A 135 -0.48 2.23 -10.75
N ILE A 136 0.27 2.47 -9.67
CA ILE A 136 -0.02 3.52 -8.69
C ILE A 136 0.77 4.78 -9.06
N ALA A 137 0.10 5.68 -9.77
CA ALA A 137 0.64 7.00 -10.06
C ALA A 137 0.60 7.91 -8.82
N VAL A 138 1.56 7.76 -7.91
CA VAL A 138 1.80 8.77 -6.87
C VAL A 138 2.60 9.91 -7.51
N SER A 139 2.03 11.10 -7.58
CA SER A 139 2.74 12.32 -8.04
C SER A 139 2.85 13.31 -6.88
N VAL A 140 4.02 13.92 -6.69
CA VAL A 140 4.26 14.93 -5.65
C VAL A 140 3.36 16.17 -5.84
N ASP A 141 2.97 16.43 -7.09
CA ASP A 141 2.09 17.54 -7.52
C ASP A 141 0.64 17.12 -7.83
N TRP A 142 0.23 15.87 -7.52
CA TRP A 142 -1.16 15.45 -7.79
C TRP A 142 -2.13 16.29 -6.93
N PRO A 143 -3.33 16.65 -7.42
CA PRO A 143 -4.34 17.32 -6.61
C PRO A 143 -4.41 16.66 -5.24
N VAL A 144 -4.36 17.49 -4.19
CA VAL A 144 -4.33 17.12 -2.77
C VAL A 144 -5.48 16.16 -2.39
N GLU A 145 -6.46 16.04 -3.27
CA GLU A 145 -7.73 15.33 -3.13
C GLU A 145 -7.62 13.79 -3.22
N THR A 146 -6.60 13.20 -3.85
CA THR A 146 -6.55 11.72 -4.09
C THR A 146 -5.63 10.96 -3.13
N PHE A 147 -4.60 11.61 -2.59
CA PHE A 147 -3.71 11.03 -1.57
C PHE A 147 -3.44 12.04 -0.44
N GLY A 148 -4.44 12.85 -0.07
CA GLY A 148 -4.31 13.94 0.93
C GLY A 148 -3.84 13.48 2.31
N ALA A 149 -4.08 12.21 2.67
CA ALA A 149 -3.72 11.64 3.96
C ALA A 149 -2.35 10.94 3.99
N MET A 150 -1.64 10.74 2.88
CA MET A 150 -0.32 10.07 2.90
C MET A 150 0.81 11.07 3.23
N ALA A 151 1.69 10.70 4.16
CA ALA A 151 2.82 11.54 4.58
C ALA A 151 3.73 11.93 3.39
N LYS A 152 4.24 13.17 3.41
CA LYS A 152 5.13 13.68 2.34
C LYS A 152 6.38 12.83 2.16
N THR A 153 6.97 12.36 3.26
CA THR A 153 8.13 11.46 3.27
C THR A 153 7.82 10.12 2.62
N GLU A 154 6.64 9.55 2.90
CA GLU A 154 6.18 8.29 2.30
C GLU A 154 5.99 8.43 0.78
N LYS A 155 5.40 9.53 0.32
CA LYS A 155 5.26 9.83 -1.12
C LYS A 155 6.61 9.92 -1.83
N ILE A 156 7.57 10.63 -1.23
CA ILE A 156 8.92 10.77 -1.79
C ILE A 156 9.59 9.40 -1.85
N ALA A 157 9.57 8.64 -0.74
CA ALA A 157 10.13 7.30 -0.69
C ALA A 157 9.54 6.37 -1.76
N PHE A 158 8.22 6.47 -2.01
CA PHE A 158 7.55 5.67 -3.04
C PHE A 158 8.05 6.00 -4.45
N ILE A 159 8.18 7.29 -4.78
CA ILE A 159 8.65 7.72 -6.11
C ILE A 159 10.14 7.38 -6.30
N LEU A 160 10.96 7.51 -5.25
CA LEU A 160 12.37 7.10 -5.32
C LEU A 160 12.51 5.60 -5.60
N GLU A 161 11.67 4.77 -4.98
CA GLU A 161 11.66 3.32 -5.26
C GLU A 161 11.24 3.03 -6.71
N GLN A 162 10.23 3.75 -7.23
CA GLN A 162 9.86 3.64 -8.65
C GLN A 162 11.02 4.01 -9.58
N VAL A 163 11.76 5.09 -9.28
CA VAL A 163 12.95 5.50 -10.05
C VAL A 163 14.00 4.39 -10.02
N ARG A 164 14.30 3.84 -8.84
CA ARG A 164 15.25 2.73 -8.69
C ARG A 164 14.86 1.53 -9.57
N LEU A 165 13.62 1.05 -9.47
CA LEU A 165 13.16 -0.09 -10.26
C LEU A 165 13.18 0.19 -11.77
N CYS A 166 12.89 1.43 -12.19
CA CYS A 166 13.01 1.82 -13.59
C CYS A 166 14.48 1.82 -14.07
N LEU A 167 15.42 2.25 -13.22
CA LEU A 167 16.86 2.20 -13.53
C LEU A 167 17.35 0.76 -13.66
N ASP A 168 16.92 -0.14 -12.76
CA ASP A 168 17.31 -1.56 -12.80
C ASP A 168 16.70 -2.27 -14.03
N ARG A 169 15.51 -1.86 -14.47
CA ARG A 169 14.90 -2.27 -15.75
C ARG A 169 15.53 -1.61 -16.99
N GLN A 170 16.46 -0.67 -16.82
CA GLN A 170 17.05 0.15 -17.89
C GLN A 170 16.03 1.03 -18.65
N ASP A 171 14.91 1.36 -18.03
CA ASP A 171 13.92 2.31 -18.57
C ASP A 171 14.27 3.74 -18.14
N TYR A 172 15.29 4.28 -18.81
CA TYR A 172 15.86 5.59 -18.50
C TYR A 172 14.90 6.75 -18.77
N VAL A 173 14.02 6.62 -19.77
CA VAL A 173 13.04 7.66 -20.11
C VAL A 173 12.02 7.79 -18.99
N ARG A 174 11.47 6.67 -18.49
CA ARG A 174 10.54 6.72 -17.35
C ARG A 174 11.22 7.15 -16.07
N ALA A 175 12.45 6.68 -15.80
CA ALA A 175 13.23 7.13 -14.64
C ALA A 175 13.44 8.66 -14.64
N GLN A 176 13.69 9.26 -15.81
CA GLN A 176 13.84 10.71 -15.95
C GLN A 176 12.51 11.46 -15.74
N ILE A 177 11.39 10.92 -16.22
CA ILE A 177 10.07 11.52 -16.01
C ILE A 177 9.71 11.50 -14.52
N LEU A 178 9.97 10.38 -13.84
CA LEU A 178 9.68 10.22 -12.41
C LEU A 178 10.59 11.08 -11.53
N SER A 179 11.89 11.19 -11.85
CA SER A 179 12.80 12.05 -11.07
C SER A 179 12.43 13.53 -11.15
N ARG A 180 11.93 14.00 -12.30
CA ARG A 180 11.40 15.36 -12.46
C ARG A 180 10.14 15.65 -11.65
N LYS A 181 9.39 14.61 -11.25
CA LYS A 181 8.22 14.78 -10.34
C LYS A 181 8.65 15.13 -8.91
N ILE A 182 9.91 14.89 -8.53
CA ILE A 182 10.43 15.31 -7.24
C ILE A 182 11.10 16.66 -7.41
N SER A 183 10.44 17.73 -6.96
CA SER A 183 11.07 19.06 -6.94
C SER A 183 12.20 19.08 -5.89
N PRO A 184 13.43 19.48 -6.25
CA PRO A 184 14.55 19.56 -5.29
C PRO A 184 14.26 20.43 -4.07
N ARG A 185 13.36 21.41 -4.22
CA ARG A 185 12.91 22.31 -3.15
C ARG A 185 12.13 21.59 -2.03
N VAL A 186 11.61 20.40 -2.31
CA VAL A 186 10.90 19.57 -1.31
C VAL A 186 11.87 19.08 -0.23
N PHE A 187 13.17 19.01 -0.53
CA PHE A 187 14.22 18.64 0.42
C PHE A 187 14.85 19.82 1.15
N ASP A 188 14.37 21.04 0.90
CA ASP A 188 14.87 22.28 1.53
C ASP A 188 13.92 22.79 2.62
N THR A 189 13.02 21.95 3.14
CA THR A 189 12.19 22.32 4.28
C THR A 189 13.05 22.52 5.52
N ASP A 190 13.25 23.80 5.84
CA ASP A 190 13.74 24.32 7.11
C ASP A 190 13.24 23.49 8.30
N THR A 191 14.18 23.00 9.09
CA THR A 191 14.02 22.35 10.40
C THR A 191 13.38 23.25 11.47
N LEU A 192 12.78 24.40 11.10
CA LEU A 192 12.38 25.47 12.02
C LEU A 192 10.86 25.73 12.11
N LYS A 193 10.00 25.01 11.37
CA LYS A 193 8.54 25.27 11.37
C LYS A 193 7.66 24.23 12.07
N GLU A 194 8.22 23.16 12.65
CA GLU A 194 7.42 22.14 13.36
C GLU A 194 7.00 22.53 14.80
N LYS A 195 7.39 23.69 15.32
CA LYS A 195 6.89 24.19 16.61
C LYS A 195 5.84 25.29 16.46
N LYS A 196 4.69 25.00 15.84
CA LYS A 196 3.44 25.72 16.15
C LYS A 196 2.25 24.76 16.24
N LYS A 197 1.57 24.88 17.38
CA LYS A 197 0.50 24.05 17.96
C LYS A 197 -0.59 23.60 16.97
N PRO A 198 -1.21 22.42 17.20
CA PRO A 198 -2.31 21.93 16.38
C PRO A 198 -3.52 22.84 16.55
N LYS A 199 -4.04 23.35 15.42
CA LYS A 199 -5.40 23.88 15.33
C LYS A 199 -6.28 22.76 14.82
N GLU A 200 -7.29 22.49 15.63
CA GLU A 200 -8.42 21.59 15.46
C GLU A 200 -9.12 21.83 14.11
N GLY A 201 -9.29 20.78 13.30
CA GLY A 201 -10.01 20.85 12.02
C GLY A 201 -9.41 20.01 10.89
N ASP A 202 -9.65 18.71 10.97
CA ASP A 202 -9.89 17.78 9.85
C ASP A 202 -8.91 17.75 8.65
N ASN A 203 -7.92 16.85 8.75
CA ASN A 203 -7.43 15.93 7.73
C ASN A 203 -6.36 15.09 8.44
N VAL A 204 -6.72 13.90 8.91
CA VAL A 204 -5.77 12.99 9.56
C VAL A 204 -4.76 12.55 8.51
N VAL A 205 -3.59 13.21 8.49
CA VAL A 205 -2.42 12.73 7.76
C VAL A 205 -1.94 11.50 8.52
N GLU A 206 -1.94 10.36 7.86
CA GLU A 206 -1.42 9.13 8.42
C GLU A 206 0.09 9.26 8.61
N GLU A 207 0.56 8.99 9.83
CA GLU A 207 1.98 9.02 10.14
C GLU A 207 2.74 8.01 9.27
N ALA A 208 3.90 8.44 8.79
CA ALA A 208 4.80 7.59 8.02
C ALA A 208 5.19 6.36 8.88
N PRO A 209 5.02 5.12 8.39
CA PRO A 209 5.52 3.95 9.11
C PRO A 209 7.02 4.10 9.43
N ALA A 210 7.44 3.59 10.60
CA ALA A 210 8.79 3.77 11.16
C ALA A 210 9.95 3.29 10.26
N ASP A 211 9.64 2.48 9.23
CA ASP A 211 10.58 1.99 8.22
C ASP A 211 10.92 3.01 7.12
N ILE A 212 10.32 4.22 7.13
CA ILE A 212 10.56 5.24 6.11
C ILE A 212 11.78 6.09 6.50
N PRO A 213 12.81 6.20 5.62
CA PRO A 213 13.98 7.01 5.88
C PRO A 213 13.64 8.48 6.12
N SER A 214 14.44 9.14 6.94
CA SER A 214 14.33 10.58 7.19
C SER A 214 14.45 11.38 5.88
N LEU A 215 13.92 12.61 5.87
CA LEU A 215 13.99 13.49 4.69
C LEU A 215 15.44 13.68 4.18
N LEU A 216 16.41 13.67 5.09
CA LEU A 216 17.85 13.76 4.79
C LEU A 216 18.39 12.49 4.10
N GLU A 217 17.97 11.31 4.53
CA GLU A 217 18.32 10.04 3.89
C GLU A 217 17.66 9.91 2.53
N LEU A 218 16.39 10.31 2.39
CA LEU A 218 15.70 10.37 1.10
C LEU A 218 16.41 11.34 0.14
N LYS A 219 16.92 12.47 0.64
CA LYS A 219 17.76 13.41 -0.15
C LYS A 219 19.03 12.72 -0.64
N ARG A 220 19.73 11.95 0.21
CA ARG A 220 20.93 11.19 -0.19
C ARG A 220 20.60 10.13 -1.24
N ILE A 221 19.59 9.30 -1.01
CA ILE A 221 19.12 8.26 -1.94
C ILE A 221 18.75 8.90 -3.29
N TYR A 222 18.05 10.03 -3.29
CA TYR A 222 17.73 10.76 -4.51
C TYR A 222 18.99 11.14 -5.30
N TYR A 223 19.97 11.78 -4.65
CA TYR A 223 21.21 12.17 -5.34
C TYR A 223 22.04 10.98 -5.80
N GLU A 224 22.10 9.90 -5.03
CA GLU A 224 22.78 8.65 -5.43
C GLU A 224 22.14 8.03 -6.68
N LEU A 225 20.80 7.95 -6.73
CA LEU A 225 20.07 7.47 -7.91
C LEU A 225 20.29 8.38 -9.11
N MET A 226 20.33 9.70 -8.92
CA MET A 226 20.60 10.65 -9.99
C MET A 226 22.04 10.55 -10.52
N ILE A 227 23.03 10.34 -9.65
CA ILE A 227 24.42 10.07 -10.05
C ILE A 227 24.49 8.77 -10.84
N ARG A 228 23.83 7.71 -10.38
CA ARG A 228 23.73 6.43 -11.08
C ARG A 228 23.10 6.59 -12.47
N PHE A 229 22.01 7.34 -12.58
CA PHE A 229 21.35 7.67 -13.85
C PHE A 229 22.30 8.39 -14.82
N VAL A 230 22.98 9.45 -14.36
CA VAL A 230 23.92 10.21 -15.20
C VAL A 230 25.12 9.36 -15.63
N SER A 231 25.65 8.52 -14.73
CA SER A 231 26.75 7.60 -15.03
C SER A 231 26.38 6.58 -16.11
N LEU A 232 25.18 5.98 -16.02
CA LEU A 232 24.63 5.04 -17.00
C LEU A 232 24.35 5.71 -18.35
N CYS A 233 23.78 6.91 -18.35
CA CYS A 233 23.57 7.66 -19.59
C CYS A 233 24.89 8.05 -20.29
N ARG A 234 25.94 8.40 -19.52
CA ARG A 234 27.26 8.70 -20.08
C ARG A 234 27.90 7.47 -20.72
N THR A 235 27.85 6.30 -20.07
CA THR A 235 28.38 5.05 -20.62
C THR A 235 27.66 4.63 -21.91
N MET A 236 26.33 4.80 -21.97
CA MET A 236 25.57 4.55 -23.21
C MET A 236 25.90 5.54 -24.33
N SER A 237 26.12 6.81 -24.01
CA SER A 237 26.53 7.82 -25.00
C SER A 237 27.93 7.54 -25.57
N LEU A 238 28.83 6.98 -24.77
CA LEU A 238 30.16 6.54 -25.22
C LEU A 238 30.08 5.28 -26.09
N ASN A 239 29.25 4.30 -25.75
CA ASN A 239 29.07 3.07 -26.53
C ASN A 239 28.29 3.26 -27.85
N ARG A 240 27.64 4.41 -28.07
CA ARG A 240 26.98 4.76 -29.34
C ARG A 240 27.89 5.47 -30.34
N ILE A 241 29.10 5.85 -29.91
CA ILE A 241 30.09 6.59 -30.71
C ILE A 241 31.19 5.65 -31.25
N ILE A 242 31.20 4.38 -30.82
CA ILE A 242 32.02 3.29 -31.37
C ILE A 242 31.12 2.42 -32.26
#